data_AF-A0AA88SR18-F1
#
_entry.id   AF-A0AA88SR18-F1
#
_cell.length_a   1.000
_cell.length_b   1.000
_cell.length_c   1.000
_cell.angle_alpha   90.00
_cell.angle_beta   90.00
_cell.angle_gamma   90.00
#
_symmetry.space_group_name_H-M   'P 1'
#
loop_
_entity.id
_entity.type
_entity.pdbx_description
1 polymer ?
#
loop_
_entity_poly.entity_id
_entity_poly.type
_entity_poly.pdbx_seq_one_letter_code
_entity_poly.pdbx_strand_id
1 'polypeptide(L)'
;MKVAPKVIFFLEGADGFGTLIADALQPNPSSTLRRLEDSFELPLERYGIKDRKACGRVVQFVDADGLLEVSVLLLQYYEPPVLACAVNEALTSLTTENLSSMPTVIFPFLVSAPKLKLESRKSMPVGNASVYGMQIGLENDITQALLSRTQKLPSSLQIHHEPLACVLQLARVLKLPAFILIGQSGDRVSRKNSGEDLEVIGEMSGILASISSLSFSRERIVWNPTKISKETEEPWRALYG
;
A
#
# COMPACT_ATOMS: atom_id res chain seq x y z
N MET A 1 -16.50 -8.60 -1.21
CA MET A 1 -15.73 -8.86 0.03
C MET A 1 -16.13 -7.79 1.02
N LYS A 2 -16.57 -8.19 2.22
CA LYS A 2 -16.93 -7.22 3.26
C LYS A 2 -15.67 -6.61 3.87
N VAL A 3 -15.57 -5.28 3.82
CA VAL A 3 -14.43 -4.51 4.37
C VAL A 3 -14.92 -3.33 5.19
N ALA A 4 -14.04 -2.80 6.03
CA ALA A 4 -14.27 -1.59 6.80
C ALA A 4 -14.33 -0.34 5.92
N PRO A 5 -14.87 0.79 6.42
CA PRO A 5 -14.79 2.09 5.74
C PRO A 5 -13.36 2.57 5.49
N LYS A 6 -12.39 2.12 6.29
CA LYS A 6 -10.95 2.40 6.13
C LYS A 6 -10.23 1.14 5.68
N VAL A 7 -9.65 1.17 4.48
CA VAL A 7 -8.90 0.05 3.91
C VAL A 7 -7.45 0.43 3.72
N ILE A 8 -6.52 -0.37 4.25
CA ILE A 8 -5.09 -0.28 3.94
C ILE A 8 -4.77 -1.43 2.99
N PHE A 9 -4.34 -1.13 1.78
CA PHE A 9 -4.13 -2.11 0.71
C PHE A 9 -2.64 -2.23 0.37
N PHE A 10 -2.10 -3.42 0.56
CA PHE A 10 -0.72 -3.78 0.22
C PHE A 10 -0.67 -4.76 -0.95
N LEU A 11 0.36 -4.59 -1.79
CA LEU A 11 0.84 -5.64 -2.68
C LEU A 11 1.95 -6.41 -1.96
N GLU A 12 1.73 -7.69 -1.71
CA GLU A 12 2.66 -8.54 -0.98
C GLU A 12 3.77 -9.04 -1.91
N GLY A 13 4.79 -8.20 -2.07
CA GLY A 13 6.02 -8.53 -2.80
C GLY A 13 6.99 -9.39 -1.99
N ALA A 14 8.04 -9.87 -2.67
CA ALA A 14 9.08 -10.72 -2.07
C ALA A 14 9.89 -10.06 -0.95
N ASP A 15 9.79 -8.74 -0.78
CA ASP A 15 10.45 -8.01 0.31
C ASP A 15 9.65 -8.01 1.63
N GLY A 16 8.42 -8.52 1.63
CA GLY A 16 7.61 -8.69 2.85
C GLY A 16 7.14 -7.38 3.49
N PHE A 17 7.26 -6.24 2.78
CA PHE A 17 6.91 -4.91 3.31
C PHE A 17 5.47 -4.83 3.84
N GLY A 18 4.50 -5.30 3.07
CA GLY A 18 3.10 -5.26 3.47
C GLY A 18 2.81 -6.12 4.71
N THR A 19 3.36 -7.33 4.75
CA THR A 19 3.19 -8.26 5.87
C THR A 19 3.83 -7.73 7.15
N LEU A 20 5.02 -7.14 7.03
CA LEU A 20 5.70 -6.49 8.14
C LEU A 20 4.82 -5.41 8.80
N ILE A 21 4.23 -4.51 8.02
CA ILE A 21 3.38 -3.45 8.55
C ILE A 21 2.06 -4.03 9.09
N ALA A 22 1.43 -4.95 8.35
CA ALA A 22 0.16 -5.56 8.77
C ALA A 22 0.26 -6.31 10.10
N ASP A 23 1.40 -6.94 10.39
CA ASP A 23 1.66 -7.63 11.65
C ASP A 23 2.11 -6.71 12.78
N ALA A 24 2.75 -5.59 12.45
CA ALA A 24 3.12 -4.56 13.42
C ALA A 24 1.93 -3.68 13.85
N LEU A 25 0.88 -3.58 13.02
CA LEU A 25 -0.38 -2.94 13.36
C LEU A 25 -1.20 -3.84 14.29
N GLN A 26 -1.50 -3.32 15.48
CA GLN A 26 -2.22 -4.02 16.53
C GLN A 26 -3.39 -3.18 17.04
N PRO A 27 -4.43 -3.79 17.62
CA PRO A 27 -5.41 -3.05 18.41
C PRO A 27 -4.72 -2.12 19.40
N ASN A 28 -5.24 -0.91 19.61
CA ASN A 28 -4.74 -0.07 20.70
C ASN A 28 -5.01 -0.79 22.04
N PRO A 29 -4.04 -0.89 22.97
CA PRO A 29 -4.25 -1.55 24.26
C PRO A 29 -5.44 -1.04 25.08
N SER A 30 -5.85 0.21 24.88
CA SER A 30 -7.03 0.80 25.52
C SER A 30 -8.34 0.58 24.75
N SER A 31 -8.27 -0.01 23.55
CA SER A 31 -9.43 -0.29 22.70
C SER A 31 -9.97 -1.70 22.92
N THR A 32 -11.26 -1.89 22.63
CA THR A 32 -11.91 -3.20 22.61
C THR A 32 -11.76 -3.93 21.27
N LEU A 33 -10.93 -3.41 20.37
CA LEU A 33 -10.78 -3.94 19.02
C LEU A 33 -10.20 -5.35 19.04
N ARG A 34 -10.79 -6.21 18.21
CA ARG A 34 -10.33 -7.56 17.94
C ARG A 34 -9.74 -7.64 16.54
N ARG A 35 -8.61 -8.31 16.43
CA ARG A 35 -7.96 -8.63 15.15
C ARG A 35 -8.49 -9.98 14.66
N LEU A 36 -9.13 -10.00 13.50
CA LEU A 36 -9.55 -11.20 12.79
C LEU A 36 -8.74 -11.31 11.50
N GLU A 37 -8.44 -12.53 11.07
CA GLU A 37 -7.70 -12.77 9.84
C GLU A 37 -8.44 -13.80 9.00
N ASP A 38 -8.56 -13.52 7.70
CA ASP A 38 -9.19 -14.39 6.73
C ASP A 38 -8.42 -14.33 5.40
N SER A 39 -8.72 -15.26 4.50
CA SER A 39 -8.17 -15.30 3.15
C SER A 39 -9.25 -15.02 2.12
N PHE A 40 -8.86 -14.52 0.95
CA PHE A 40 -9.77 -14.33 -0.16
C PHE A 40 -9.19 -14.90 -1.44
N GLU A 41 -10.08 -15.37 -2.32
CA GLU A 41 -9.77 -15.76 -3.68
C GLU A 41 -10.77 -15.12 -4.62
N LEU A 42 -10.29 -14.43 -5.65
CA LEU A 42 -11.11 -13.74 -6.63
C LEU A 42 -10.87 -14.33 -8.03
N PRO A 43 -11.95 -14.64 -8.77
CA PRO A 43 -11.86 -15.21 -10.11
C PRO A 43 -11.22 -14.24 -11.11
N LEU A 44 -10.35 -14.74 -12.00
CA LEU A 44 -9.72 -13.97 -13.09
C LEU A 44 -10.23 -14.36 -14.48
N GLU A 45 -11.23 -15.24 -14.54
CA GLU A 45 -11.77 -15.83 -15.76
C GLU A 45 -12.32 -14.78 -16.72
N ARG A 46 -12.80 -13.63 -16.19
CA ARG A 46 -13.29 -12.52 -17.00
C ARG A 46 -12.21 -11.87 -17.88
N TYR A 47 -10.94 -12.10 -17.56
CA TYR A 47 -9.78 -11.67 -18.36
C TYR A 47 -9.20 -12.81 -19.21
N GLY A 48 -9.85 -13.97 -19.26
CA GLY A 48 -9.35 -15.16 -19.96
C GLY A 48 -8.32 -15.97 -19.18
N ILE A 49 -8.05 -15.63 -17.91
CA ILE A 49 -7.12 -16.35 -17.03
C ILE A 49 -7.93 -17.39 -16.24
N LYS A 50 -7.77 -18.67 -16.57
CA LYS A 50 -8.59 -19.77 -15.98
C LYS A 50 -7.83 -20.66 -15.00
N ASP A 51 -6.51 -20.62 -15.06
CA ASP A 51 -5.59 -21.45 -14.26
C ASP A 51 -5.15 -20.76 -12.96
N ARG A 52 -5.54 -19.50 -12.76
CA ARG A 52 -5.13 -18.68 -11.61
C ARG A 52 -6.28 -17.84 -11.07
N LYS A 53 -6.23 -17.58 -9.77
CA LYS A 53 -7.09 -16.63 -9.07
C LYS A 53 -6.23 -15.53 -8.46
N ALA A 54 -6.85 -14.39 -8.17
CA ALA A 54 -6.25 -13.36 -7.33
C ALA A 54 -6.48 -13.73 -5.86
N CYS A 55 -5.40 -14.05 -5.16
CA CYS A 55 -5.42 -14.54 -3.80
C CYS A 55 -4.76 -13.54 -2.86
N GLY A 56 -5.20 -13.54 -1.61
CA GLY A 56 -4.63 -12.70 -0.59
C GLY A 56 -5.23 -12.98 0.76
N ARG A 57 -4.83 -12.14 1.72
CA ARG A 57 -5.34 -12.17 3.08
C ARG A 57 -5.94 -10.82 3.47
N VAL A 58 -6.92 -10.87 4.34
CA VAL A 58 -7.57 -9.70 4.93
C VAL A 58 -7.47 -9.79 6.44
N VAL A 59 -6.93 -8.75 7.05
CA VAL A 59 -6.88 -8.57 8.49
C VAL A 59 -7.92 -7.52 8.85
N GLN A 60 -8.93 -7.91 9.60
CA GLN A 60 -10.02 -7.04 10.03
C GLN A 60 -9.86 -6.65 11.48
N PHE A 61 -10.08 -5.37 11.77
CA PHE A 61 -10.16 -4.84 13.12
C PHE A 61 -11.62 -4.51 13.42
N VAL A 62 -12.19 -5.23 14.37
CA VAL A 62 -13.62 -5.23 14.68
C VAL A 62 -13.82 -4.73 16.11
N ASP A 63 -14.80 -3.87 16.32
CA ASP A 63 -15.15 -3.38 17.66
C ASP A 63 -15.94 -4.43 18.48
N ALA A 64 -16.35 -4.03 19.70
CA ALA A 64 -17.10 -4.89 20.60
C ALA A 64 -18.49 -5.26 20.05
N ASP A 65 -19.06 -4.44 19.18
CA ASP A 65 -20.41 -4.60 18.60
C ASP A 65 -20.36 -5.38 17.27
N GLY A 66 -19.17 -5.75 16.80
CA GLY A 66 -18.99 -6.50 15.56
C GLY A 66 -18.88 -5.63 14.30
N LEU A 67 -18.74 -4.31 14.45
CA LEU A 67 -18.57 -3.37 13.34
C LEU A 67 -17.10 -3.30 12.89
N LEU A 68 -16.92 -3.23 11.57
CA LEU A 68 -15.60 -3.16 10.94
C LEU A 68 -15.08 -1.71 10.99
N GLU A 69 -13.97 -1.51 11.70
CA GLU A 69 -13.32 -0.21 11.84
C GLU A 69 -12.22 0.00 10.80
N VAL A 70 -11.35 -1.00 10.64
CA VAL A 70 -10.22 -0.97 9.70
C VAL A 70 -10.06 -2.35 9.07
N SER A 71 -9.75 -2.38 7.77
CA SER A 71 -9.37 -3.61 7.07
C SER A 71 -8.00 -3.42 6.42
N VAL A 72 -7.09 -4.36 6.64
CA VAL A 72 -5.79 -4.42 5.97
C VAL A 72 -5.83 -5.56 4.98
N LEU A 73 -5.69 -5.24 3.70
CA LEU A 73 -5.72 -6.18 2.60
C LEU A 73 -4.29 -6.39 2.10
N LEU A 74 -3.89 -7.64 1.97
CA LEU A 74 -2.62 -8.03 1.39
C LEU A 74 -2.90 -8.93 0.19
N LEU A 75 -2.78 -8.35 -1.00
CA LEU A 75 -2.91 -9.07 -2.26
C LEU A 75 -1.56 -9.70 -2.59
N GLN A 76 -1.55 -10.99 -2.92
CA GLN A 76 -0.36 -11.67 -3.41
C GLN A 76 0.23 -10.92 -4.61
N TYR A 77 1.56 -10.80 -4.69
CA TYR A 77 2.17 -10.23 -5.87
C TYR A 77 2.07 -11.17 -7.07
N TYR A 78 1.65 -10.61 -8.20
CA TYR A 78 1.64 -11.28 -9.50
C TYR A 78 2.53 -10.49 -10.44
N GLU A 79 3.20 -11.19 -11.36
CA GLU A 79 3.88 -10.50 -12.45
C GLU A 79 2.86 -9.88 -13.43
N PRO A 80 3.16 -8.71 -14.00
CA PRO A 80 2.41 -8.18 -15.13
C PRO A 80 2.32 -9.19 -16.29
N PRO A 81 1.19 -9.25 -17.03
CA PRO A 81 0.00 -8.39 -16.91
C PRO A 81 -1.03 -8.88 -15.87
N VAL A 82 -0.81 -10.04 -15.23
CA VAL A 82 -1.77 -10.64 -14.27
C VAL A 82 -1.99 -9.72 -13.06
N LEU A 83 -0.96 -8.97 -12.66
CA LEU A 83 -1.05 -7.95 -11.61
C LEU A 83 -2.23 -6.99 -11.80
N ALA A 84 -2.39 -6.43 -13.01
CA ALA A 84 -3.45 -5.47 -13.28
C ALA A 84 -4.84 -6.10 -13.13
N CYS A 85 -4.99 -7.36 -13.58
CA CYS A 85 -6.22 -8.12 -13.44
C CYS A 85 -6.55 -8.39 -11.97
N ALA A 86 -5.55 -8.84 -11.20
CA ALA A 86 -5.70 -9.16 -9.78
C ALA A 86 -6.02 -7.92 -8.93
N VAL A 87 -5.32 -6.80 -9.17
CA VAL A 87 -5.62 -5.53 -8.50
C VAL A 87 -7.01 -5.04 -8.87
N ASN A 88 -7.41 -5.12 -10.15
CA ASN A 88 -8.74 -4.68 -10.55
C ASN A 88 -9.85 -5.52 -9.89
N GLU A 89 -9.70 -6.85 -9.79
CA GLU A 89 -10.64 -7.67 -9.00
C GLU A 89 -10.69 -7.24 -7.56
N ALA A 90 -9.53 -7.15 -6.91
CA ALA A 90 -9.45 -6.84 -5.49
C ALA A 90 -10.12 -5.50 -5.19
N LEU A 91 -9.85 -4.47 -5.99
CA LEU A 91 -10.45 -3.15 -5.84
C LEU A 91 -11.95 -3.13 -6.17
N THR A 92 -12.38 -3.83 -7.23
CA THR A 92 -13.81 -3.93 -7.56
C THR A 92 -14.58 -4.65 -6.45
N SER A 93 -13.97 -5.64 -5.81
CA SER A 93 -14.61 -6.39 -4.72
C SER A 93 -14.89 -5.54 -3.48
N LEU A 94 -14.23 -4.37 -3.32
CA LEU A 94 -14.45 -3.39 -2.24
C LEU A 94 -15.70 -2.54 -2.48
N THR A 95 -16.14 -2.40 -3.73
CA THR A 95 -17.25 -1.51 -4.12
C THR A 95 -18.56 -2.24 -4.36
N THR A 96 -18.55 -3.58 -4.35
CA THR A 96 -19.66 -4.41 -4.83
C THR A 96 -20.74 -4.68 -3.77
N GLU A 97 -20.47 -4.44 -2.48
CA GLU A 97 -21.43 -4.72 -1.40
C GLU A 97 -22.11 -3.44 -0.87
N ASN A 98 -23.34 -3.61 -0.37
CA ASN A 98 -24.28 -2.61 0.17
C ASN A 98 -23.72 -1.77 1.35
N LEU A 99 -22.58 -1.12 1.15
CA LEU A 99 -22.05 -0.12 2.06
C LEU A 99 -22.79 1.19 1.77
N SER A 100 -23.27 1.87 2.81
CA SER A 100 -23.90 3.19 2.64
C SER A 100 -22.92 4.25 2.09
N SER A 101 -21.61 3.96 2.14
CA SER A 101 -20.53 4.81 1.66
C SER A 101 -19.37 3.97 1.09
N MET A 102 -18.68 4.49 0.07
CA MET A 102 -17.48 3.85 -0.47
C MET A 102 -16.34 3.86 0.57
N PRO A 103 -15.58 2.77 0.72
CA PRO A 103 -14.42 2.76 1.60
C PRO A 103 -13.31 3.68 1.06
N THR A 104 -12.56 4.30 1.96
CA THR A 104 -11.32 5.01 1.63
C THR A 104 -10.17 4.04 1.62
N VAL A 105 -9.46 3.96 0.49
CA VAL A 105 -8.37 2.98 0.29
C VAL A 105 -7.02 3.67 0.35
N ILE A 106 -6.15 3.22 1.24
CA ILE A 106 -4.81 3.73 1.42
C ILE A 106 -3.84 2.71 0.82
N PHE A 107 -2.94 3.15 -0.04
CA PHE A 107 -1.96 2.31 -0.71
C PHE A 107 -0.54 2.69 -0.29
N PRO A 108 0.04 1.98 0.68
CA PRO A 108 1.42 2.19 1.08
C PRO A 108 2.39 1.53 0.09
N PHE A 109 3.39 2.29 -0.34
CA PHE A 109 4.47 1.81 -1.21
C PHE A 109 5.82 2.25 -0.66
N LEU A 110 6.75 1.31 -0.54
CA LEU A 110 8.15 1.60 -0.31
C LEU A 110 8.89 1.52 -1.66
N VAL A 111 9.36 2.66 -2.16
CA VAL A 111 9.92 2.75 -3.52
C VAL A 111 11.33 3.30 -3.46
N SER A 112 12.26 2.63 -4.14
CA SER A 112 13.65 3.08 -4.25
C SER A 112 13.74 4.42 -4.98
N ALA A 113 14.55 5.35 -4.44
CA ALA A 113 14.83 6.65 -5.04
C ALA A 113 14.99 6.68 -6.57
N PRO A 114 15.77 5.81 -7.25
CA PRO A 114 15.92 5.86 -8.71
C PRO A 114 14.61 5.62 -9.50
N LYS A 115 13.63 4.91 -8.91
CA LYS A 115 12.32 4.66 -9.52
C LYS A 115 11.35 5.83 -9.34
N LEU A 116 11.70 6.80 -8.49
CA LEU A 116 11.02 8.07 -8.31
C LEU A 116 11.93 9.18 -8.82
N LYS A 117 11.85 9.51 -10.11
CA LYS A 117 12.63 10.63 -10.65
C LYS A 117 12.02 11.94 -10.13
N LEU A 118 12.61 12.44 -9.06
CA LEU A 118 12.29 13.73 -8.47
C LEU A 118 13.32 14.75 -8.95
N GLU A 119 12.99 15.54 -9.97
CA GLU A 119 13.86 16.64 -10.37
C GLU A 119 13.80 17.78 -9.35
N SER A 120 15.00 18.32 -9.05
CA SER A 120 15.30 19.47 -8.19
C SER A 120 15.65 19.15 -6.73
N ARG A 121 16.93 18.79 -6.55
CA ARG A 121 17.74 19.20 -5.40
C ARG A 121 17.79 20.74 -5.36
N LYS A 122 16.76 21.39 -4.81
CA LYS A 122 17.02 22.58 -3.99
C LYS A 122 17.27 22.05 -2.61
N SER A 123 18.41 22.42 -2.02
CA SER A 123 18.84 22.03 -0.67
C SER A 123 17.65 22.02 0.29
N MET A 124 17.09 20.83 0.51
CA MET A 124 16.10 20.65 1.55
C MET A 124 16.81 20.96 2.87
N PRO A 125 16.14 21.64 3.82
CA PRO A 125 16.67 21.75 5.16
C PRO A 125 17.00 20.33 5.64
N VAL A 126 18.14 20.15 6.29
CA VAL A 126 18.47 18.91 7.00
C VAL A 126 17.34 18.69 8.01
N GLY A 127 16.38 17.83 7.64
CA GLY A 127 15.03 17.83 8.19
C GLY A 127 14.05 16.95 7.41
N ASN A 128 14.34 15.65 7.37
CA ASN A 128 13.42 14.55 7.72
C ASN A 128 11.97 14.58 7.17
N ALA A 129 11.74 14.37 5.88
CA ALA A 129 10.57 13.56 5.55
C ALA A 129 10.89 12.57 4.45
N SER A 130 10.67 11.31 4.77
CA SER A 130 10.87 10.17 3.89
C SER A 130 9.57 9.70 3.24
N VAL A 131 8.44 10.31 3.62
CA VAL A 131 7.09 9.88 3.26
C VAL A 131 6.30 10.97 2.56
N TYR A 132 5.80 10.63 1.37
CA TYR A 132 5.02 11.48 0.50
C TYR A 132 3.58 10.97 0.36
N GLY A 133 2.65 11.89 0.08
CA GLY A 133 1.22 11.63 -0.01
C GLY A 133 0.60 12.16 -1.30
N MET A 134 -0.30 11.37 -1.89
CA MET A 134 -1.14 11.78 -3.01
C MET A 134 -2.57 11.30 -2.81
N GLN A 135 -3.52 12.23 -2.80
CA GLN A 135 -4.94 11.92 -2.82
C GLN A 135 -5.42 11.64 -4.25
N ILE A 136 -6.35 10.69 -4.38
CA ILE A 136 -7.07 10.33 -5.61
C ILE A 136 -8.57 10.29 -5.29
N GLY A 137 -9.37 10.86 -6.19
CA GLY A 137 -10.82 10.87 -6.03
C GLY A 137 -11.30 11.91 -5.01
N LEU A 138 -12.46 11.64 -4.42
CA LEU A 138 -13.12 12.56 -3.50
C LEU A 138 -12.35 12.69 -2.19
N GLU A 139 -12.29 13.92 -1.72
CA GLU A 139 -11.71 14.27 -0.44
C GLU A 139 -12.62 13.88 0.71
N ASN A 140 -12.04 13.41 1.81
CA ASN A 140 -12.73 13.18 3.07
C ASN A 140 -11.80 13.41 4.26
N ASP A 141 -12.35 13.29 5.47
CA ASP A 141 -11.62 13.53 6.71
C ASP A 141 -10.35 12.64 6.83
N ILE A 142 -10.39 11.41 6.30
CA ILE A 142 -9.26 10.49 6.31
C ILE A 142 -8.16 10.98 5.36
N THR A 143 -8.51 11.33 4.11
CA THR A 143 -7.52 11.80 3.13
C THR A 143 -6.92 13.14 3.56
N GLN A 144 -7.70 14.02 4.18
CA GLN A 144 -7.21 15.28 4.75
C GLN A 144 -6.26 15.06 5.93
N ALA A 145 -6.61 14.17 6.86
CA ALA A 145 -5.72 13.82 7.96
C ALA A 145 -4.38 13.26 7.45
N LEU A 146 -4.41 12.43 6.41
CA LEU A 146 -3.19 11.89 5.77
C LEU A 146 -2.38 12.97 5.04
N LEU A 147 -3.03 13.88 4.31
CA LEU A 147 -2.35 15.01 3.65
C LEU A 147 -1.61 15.89 4.66
N SER A 148 -2.20 16.15 5.83
CA SER A 148 -1.56 16.98 6.87
C SER A 148 -0.28 16.38 7.46
N ARG A 149 -0.10 15.06 7.30
CA ARG A 149 1.01 14.27 7.88
C ARG A 149 2.04 13.80 6.85
N THR A 150 1.86 14.18 5.58
CA THR A 150 2.72 13.74 4.47
C THR A 150 3.20 14.92 3.66
N GLN A 151 4.33 14.76 2.98
CA GLN A 151 4.74 15.76 1.99
C GLN A 151 3.96 15.58 0.70
N LYS A 152 3.51 16.69 0.11
CA LYS A 152 2.88 16.65 -1.20
C LYS A 152 3.86 16.17 -2.26
N LEU A 153 3.43 15.23 -3.10
CA LEU A 153 4.21 14.81 -4.26
C LEU A 153 4.49 16.01 -5.18
N PRO A 154 5.74 16.22 -5.62
CA PRO A 154 6.05 17.25 -6.60
C PRO A 154 5.34 16.98 -7.93
N SER A 155 4.92 18.05 -8.60
CA SER A 155 4.17 17.98 -9.85
C SER A 155 4.95 17.37 -11.02
N SER A 156 6.29 17.34 -10.93
CA SER A 156 7.20 16.77 -11.93
C SER A 156 7.52 15.28 -11.68
N LEU A 157 6.90 14.62 -10.69
CA LEU A 157 7.25 13.24 -10.36
C LEU A 157 6.96 12.29 -11.52
N GLN A 158 8.01 11.60 -11.96
CA GLN A 158 7.86 10.45 -12.86
C GLN A 158 7.96 9.16 -12.05
N ILE A 159 6.95 8.30 -12.20
CA ILE A 159 6.85 7.03 -11.50
C ILE A 159 7.32 5.93 -12.45
N HIS A 160 8.53 5.44 -12.22
CA HIS A 160 9.13 4.29 -12.92
C HIS A 160 9.00 3.02 -12.06
N HIS A 161 7.86 2.87 -11.40
CA HIS A 161 7.52 1.74 -10.55
C HIS A 161 6.17 1.17 -11.00
N GLU A 162 6.23 0.12 -11.83
CA GLU A 162 5.07 -0.44 -12.51
C GLU A 162 3.89 -0.82 -11.57
N PRO A 163 4.09 -1.50 -10.43
CA PRO A 163 2.98 -1.81 -9.52
C PRO A 163 2.28 -0.57 -8.96
N LEU A 164 3.05 0.49 -8.69
CA LEU A 164 2.50 1.77 -8.21
C LEU A 164 1.72 2.46 -9.33
N ALA A 165 2.28 2.52 -10.53
CA ALA A 165 1.60 3.09 -11.70
C ALA A 165 0.29 2.36 -12.02
N CYS A 166 0.27 1.02 -11.91
CA CYS A 166 -0.92 0.20 -12.08
C CYS A 166 -2.01 0.54 -11.06
N VAL A 167 -1.67 0.56 -9.77
CA VAL A 167 -2.62 0.91 -8.69
C VAL A 167 -3.15 2.33 -8.87
N LEU A 168 -2.28 3.30 -9.19
CA LEU A 168 -2.67 4.68 -9.46
C LEU A 168 -3.72 4.79 -10.56
N GLN A 169 -3.49 4.08 -11.67
CA GLN A 169 -4.38 4.12 -12.81
C GLN A 169 -5.73 3.45 -12.50
N LEU A 170 -5.70 2.28 -11.86
CA LEU A 170 -6.92 1.56 -11.49
C LEU A 170 -7.76 2.32 -10.46
N ALA A 171 -7.13 2.90 -9.42
CA ALA A 171 -7.84 3.73 -8.44
C ALA A 171 -8.56 4.91 -9.08
N ARG A 172 -7.95 5.55 -10.09
CA ARG A 172 -8.57 6.63 -10.88
C ARG A 172 -9.72 6.15 -11.74
N VAL A 173 -9.53 5.05 -12.48
CA VAL A 173 -10.56 4.48 -13.37
C VAL A 173 -11.79 4.04 -12.57
N LEU A 174 -11.57 3.42 -11.41
CA LEU A 174 -12.63 2.97 -10.50
C LEU A 174 -13.21 4.12 -9.64
N LYS A 175 -12.67 5.34 -9.76
CA LYS A 175 -13.08 6.54 -9.01
C LYS A 175 -13.10 6.32 -7.49
N LEU A 176 -12.15 5.54 -6.98
CA LEU A 176 -12.06 5.24 -5.56
C LEU A 176 -11.63 6.50 -4.78
N PRO A 177 -12.23 6.78 -3.60
CA PRO A 177 -11.61 7.65 -2.61
C PRO A 177 -10.33 6.95 -2.13
N ALA A 178 -9.17 7.45 -2.55
CA ALA A 178 -7.91 6.76 -2.31
C ALA A 178 -6.78 7.71 -1.91
N PHE A 179 -5.82 7.17 -1.17
CA PHE A 179 -4.62 7.87 -0.76
C PHE A 179 -3.40 7.00 -1.01
N ILE A 180 -2.41 7.54 -1.70
CA ILE A 180 -1.14 6.86 -1.97
C ILE A 180 -0.11 7.38 -0.99
N LEU A 181 0.45 6.48 -0.19
CA LEU A 181 1.48 6.77 0.80
C LEU A 181 2.81 6.21 0.30
N ILE A 182 3.75 7.07 -0.07
CA ILE A 182 5.00 6.68 -0.71
C ILE A 182 6.16 6.94 0.25
N GLY A 183 6.75 5.88 0.79
CA GLY A 183 8.04 5.93 1.46
C GLY A 183 9.16 5.83 0.44
N GLN A 184 10.13 6.75 0.48
CA GLN A 184 11.31 6.67 -0.37
C GLN A 184 12.38 5.82 0.31
N SER A 185 12.69 4.66 -0.27
CA SER A 185 13.76 3.78 0.21
C SER A 185 15.13 4.21 -0.32
N GLY A 186 16.18 3.92 0.44
CA GLY A 186 17.57 4.13 0.03
C GLY A 186 17.96 3.30 -1.21
N ASP A 187 19.12 3.61 -1.80
CA ASP A 187 19.63 2.85 -2.95
C ASP A 187 20.03 1.43 -2.51
N ARG A 188 19.31 0.42 -3.03
CA ARG A 188 19.45 -1.00 -2.66
C ARG A 188 20.83 -1.59 -3.01
N VAL A 189 21.64 -0.90 -3.82
CA VAL A 189 23.03 -1.31 -4.13
C VAL A 189 23.95 -1.18 -2.91
N SER A 190 23.60 -0.32 -1.96
CA SER A 190 24.35 -0.07 -0.73
C SER A 190 23.64 -0.71 0.48
N ARG A 191 24.17 -1.84 0.98
CA ARG A 191 23.71 -2.46 2.25
C ARG A 191 23.79 -1.55 3.49
N LYS A 192 24.35 -0.34 3.37
CA LYS A 192 24.47 0.62 4.48
C LYS A 192 23.14 1.32 4.84
N ASN A 193 22.11 1.19 4.01
CA ASN A 193 20.89 2.01 4.12
C ASN A 193 19.68 1.28 4.77
N SER A 194 19.86 0.08 5.33
CA SER A 194 18.75 -0.66 5.97
C SER A 194 18.13 0.06 7.18
N GLY A 195 18.90 0.92 7.85
CA GLY A 195 18.41 1.76 8.95
C GLY A 195 17.49 2.89 8.48
N GLU A 196 17.77 3.48 7.32
CA GLU A 196 16.94 4.53 6.72
C GLU A 196 15.59 3.94 6.29
N ASP A 197 15.58 2.79 5.61
CA ASP A 197 14.35 2.10 5.22
C ASP A 197 13.48 1.75 6.44
N LEU A 198 14.09 1.30 7.54
CA LEU A 198 13.37 1.04 8.79
C LEU A 198 12.74 2.28 9.41
N GLU A 199 13.40 3.44 9.29
CA GLU A 199 12.86 4.71 9.72
C GLU A 199 11.66 5.12 8.86
N VAL A 200 11.77 4.98 7.53
CA VAL A 200 10.66 5.23 6.61
C VAL A 200 9.47 4.32 6.91
N ILE A 201 9.70 3.02 7.09
CA ILE A 201 8.64 2.06 7.43
C ILE A 201 8.00 2.44 8.77
N GLY A 202 8.80 2.86 9.76
CA GLY A 202 8.31 3.32 11.06
C GLY A 202 7.45 4.59 10.94
N GLU A 203 7.87 5.56 10.13
CA GLU A 203 7.14 6.79 9.84
C GLU A 203 5.79 6.48 9.16
N MET A 204 5.82 5.66 8.09
CA MET A 204 4.61 5.22 7.39
C MET A 204 3.65 4.48 8.32
N SER A 205 4.16 3.56 9.13
CA SER A 205 3.34 2.79 10.07
C SER A 205 2.75 3.68 11.16
N GLY A 206 3.49 4.67 11.64
CA GLY A 206 2.99 5.69 12.57
C GLY A 206 1.86 6.53 11.97
N ILE A 207 1.99 6.93 10.70
CA ILE A 207 0.92 7.64 9.97
C ILE A 207 -0.33 6.76 9.88
N LEU A 208 -0.19 5.50 9.45
CA LEU A 208 -1.29 4.55 9.34
C LEU A 208 -1.96 4.25 10.69
N ALA A 209 -1.18 4.12 11.76
CA ALA A 209 -1.72 3.96 13.11
C ALA A 209 -2.48 5.22 13.56
N SER A 210 -1.96 6.43 13.27
CA SER A 210 -2.57 7.69 13.75
C SER A 210 -3.93 8.02 13.16
N ILE A 211 -4.23 7.53 11.95
CA ILE A 211 -5.51 7.74 11.25
C ILE A 211 -6.48 6.56 11.45
N SER A 212 -6.04 5.56 12.20
CA SER A 212 -6.80 4.38 12.57
C SER A 212 -6.93 4.28 14.10
N SER A 213 -7.81 3.43 14.58
CA SER A 213 -7.94 3.14 16.01
C SER A 213 -6.88 2.11 16.48
N LEU A 214 -5.77 2.01 15.74
CA LEU A 214 -4.71 1.01 15.92
C LEU A 214 -3.49 1.61 16.61
N SER A 215 -2.63 0.73 17.11
CA SER A 215 -1.30 1.06 17.59
C SER A 215 -0.24 0.38 16.72
N PHE A 216 0.94 1.00 16.67
CA PHE A 216 2.08 0.46 15.95
C PHE A 216 3.14 0.00 16.93
N SER A 217 3.56 -1.27 16.81
CA SER A 217 4.64 -1.83 17.62
C SER A 217 5.93 -1.90 16.82
N ARG A 218 6.83 -0.92 17.04
CA ARG A 218 8.15 -0.87 16.38
C ARG A 218 9.02 -2.09 16.70
N GLU A 219 8.86 -2.66 17.88
CA GLU A 219 9.59 -3.83 18.37
C GLU A 219 9.31 -5.12 17.57
N ARG A 220 8.17 -5.16 16.85
CA ARG A 220 7.80 -6.30 15.99
C ARG A 220 8.36 -6.20 14.58
N ILE A 221 9.01 -5.09 14.22
CA ILE A 221 9.62 -4.93 12.91
C ILE A 221 10.99 -5.60 12.88
N VAL A 222 11.10 -6.67 12.10
CA VAL A 222 12.37 -7.23 11.65
C VAL A 222 12.47 -7.07 10.14
N TRP A 223 13.14 -6.01 9.69
CA TRP A 223 13.34 -5.75 8.27
C TRP A 223 14.60 -6.44 7.75
N ASN A 224 14.41 -7.54 7.03
CA ASN A 224 15.47 -8.26 6.34
C ASN A 224 15.04 -8.48 4.89
N PRO A 225 15.19 -7.47 4.01
CA PRO A 225 14.81 -7.64 2.62
C PRO A 225 15.69 -8.73 1.98
N THR A 226 15.06 -9.82 1.55
CA THR A 226 15.74 -10.86 0.79
C THR A 226 16.29 -10.23 -0.49
N LYS A 227 17.55 -10.50 -0.85
CA LYS A 227 18.12 -10.04 -2.14
C LYS A 227 17.23 -10.56 -3.27
N ILE A 228 16.45 -9.68 -3.89
CA ILE A 228 15.79 -10.01 -5.14
C ILE A 228 16.91 -10.16 -6.19
N SER A 229 16.88 -11.29 -6.89
CA SER A 229 17.77 -11.62 -8.00
C SER A 229 17.76 -10.54 -9.08
N LYS A 230 18.88 -10.43 -9.82
CA LYS A 230 19.12 -9.49 -10.92
C LYS A 230 17.84 -9.04 -11.62
N GLU A 231 17.71 -7.71 -11.73
CA GLU A 231 16.83 -7.01 -12.67
C GLU A 231 16.71 -7.83 -13.95
N THR A 232 15.59 -8.52 -14.08
CA THR A 232 15.20 -9.10 -15.35
C THR A 232 14.69 -7.92 -16.15
N GLU A 233 15.24 -7.70 -17.33
CA GLU A 233 14.74 -6.69 -18.26
C GLU A 233 13.21 -6.72 -18.27
N GLU A 234 12.61 -5.55 -18.07
CA GLU A 234 11.18 -5.37 -18.06
C GLU A 234 10.60 -6.00 -19.34
N PRO A 235 9.76 -7.07 -19.25
CA PRO A 235 9.34 -7.86 -20.41
C PRO A 235 8.64 -7.03 -21.49
N TRP A 236 8.02 -5.90 -21.10
CA TRP A 236 7.37 -4.98 -22.03
C TRP A 236 8.36 -4.22 -22.92
N ARG A 237 9.64 -4.06 -22.55
CA ARG A 237 10.65 -3.47 -23.43
C ARG A 237 10.87 -4.32 -24.68
N ALA A 238 10.76 -5.64 -24.57
CA ALA A 238 10.82 -6.54 -25.73
C ALA A 238 9.64 -6.35 -26.70
N LEU A 239 8.52 -5.76 -26.25
CA LEU A 239 7.35 -5.49 -27.09
C LEU A 239 7.43 -4.15 -27.83
N TYR A 240 8.27 -3.22 -27.36
CA TYR A 240 8.31 -1.84 -27.89
C TYR A 240 9.68 -1.38 -28.41
N GLY A 241 10.74 -2.18 -28.27
CA GLY A 241 12.07 -1.91 -28.84
C GLY A 241 12.92 -0.98 -28.00
#